data_AF-A0A382K785-F1
#
_entry.id   AF-A0A382K785-F1
#
_cell.length_a   1.000
_cell.length_b   1.000
_cell.length_c   1.000
_cell.angle_alpha   90.00
_cell.angle_beta   90.00
_cell.angle_gamma   90.00
#
_symmetry.space_group_name_H-M   'P 1'
#
loop_
_entity.id
_entity.type
_entity.pdbx_description
1 polymer ?
#
loop_
_entity_poly.entity_id
_entity_poly.type
_entity_poly.pdbx_seq_one_letter_code
_entity_poly.pdbx_strand_id
1 'polypeptide(L)' 'MKTIITLLSLIILSNCTTHSVKFGKKCTKLASDNTYEKSIIWIVDEGTGEAFQKNINKENCEINEEKL' A
#
# COMPACT_ATOMS: atom_id res chain seq x y z
N MET A 1 13.81 5.99 -31.46
CA MET A 1 13.81 7.32 -30.81
C MET A 1 12.44 7.70 -30.25
N LYS A 2 11.36 7.71 -31.04
CA LYS A 2 9.99 8.04 -30.53
C LYS A 2 9.58 7.19 -29.32
N THR A 3 9.74 5.88 -29.39
CA THR A 3 9.42 4.95 -28.29
C THR A 3 10.19 5.23 -27.00
N ILE A 4 11.48 5.56 -27.12
CA ILE A 4 12.33 5.90 -25.96
C ILE A 4 11.84 7.19 -25.30
N ILE A 5 11.52 8.21 -26.11
CA ILE A 5 10.97 9.48 -25.61
C ILE A 5 9.63 9.24 -24.92
N THR A 6 8.73 8.45 -25.52
CA THR A 6 7.44 8.11 -24.90
C THR A 6 7.61 7.39 -23.56
N LEU A 7 8.56 6.45 -23.47
CA LEU A 7 8.84 5.73 -22.23
C LEU A 7 9.41 6.64 -21.13
N LEU A 8 10.32 7.54 -21.50
CA LEU A 8 10.85 8.55 -20.58
C LEU A 8 9.74 9.50 -20.07
N SER A 9 8.84 9.96 -20.95
CA SER A 9 7.71 10.79 -20.55
C SER A 9 6.79 10.09 -19.55
N LEU A 10 6.53 8.79 -19.75
CA LEU A 10 5.73 7.97 -18.82
C LEU A 10 6.36 7.89 -17.42
N ILE A 11 7.69 7.71 -17.34
CA ILE A 11 8.40 7.62 -16.06
C ILE A 11 8.34 8.96 -15.32
N ILE A 12 8.53 10.08 -16.03
CA ILE A 12 8.49 11.42 -15.41
C ILE A 12 7.08 11.75 -14.90
N LEU A 13 6.03 11.41 -15.66
CA LEU A 13 4.64 11.66 -15.29
C LEU A 13 4.17 10.82 -14.09
N SER A 14 4.75 9.63 -13.88
CA SER A 14 4.40 8.74 -12.76
C SER A 14 4.77 9.27 -11.36
N ASN A 15 5.60 10.32 -11.27
CA ASN A 15 5.97 10.95 -10.00
C ASN A 15 5.11 12.18 -9.62
N CYS A 16 4.09 12.53 -10.41
CA CYS A 16 3.16 13.65 -10.14
C CYS A 16 1.84 13.21 -9.50
N THR A 17 1.72 11.97 -9.04
CA THR A 17 0.49 11.46 -8.41
C THR A 17 0.42 11.85 -6.94
N THR A 18 -0.76 12.34 -6.50
CA THR A 18 -1.06 12.67 -5.09
C THR A 18 -1.15 11.44 -4.19
N HIS A 19 -1.13 10.25 -4.78
CA HIS A 19 -1.19 8.97 -4.09
C HIS A 19 0.09 8.17 -4.31
N SER A 20 0.57 7.55 -3.24
CA SER A 20 1.61 6.55 -3.29
C SER A 20 1.00 5.16 -3.35
N VAL A 21 1.48 4.32 -4.26
CA VAL A 21 1.12 2.90 -4.29
C VAL A 21 2.14 2.13 -3.45
N LYS A 22 1.68 1.44 -2.41
CA LYS A 22 2.49 0.55 -1.58
C LYS A 22 2.20 -0.90 -1.96
N PHE A 23 3.28 -1.64 -2.22
CA PHE A 23 3.22 -3.05 -2.57
C PHE A 23 3.59 -3.93 -1.38
N GLY A 24 3.05 -5.15 -1.37
CA GLY A 24 3.33 -6.20 -0.39
C GLY A 24 2.11 -6.56 0.46
N LYS A 25 2.03 -7.84 0.87
CA LYS A 25 0.97 -8.35 1.77
C LYS A 25 1.00 -7.58 3.08
N LYS A 26 -0.06 -6.81 3.36
CA LYS A 26 -0.29 -6.10 4.63
C LYS A 26 -1.73 -6.30 5.07
N CYS A 27 -1.97 -6.15 6.37
CA CYS A 27 -3.27 -6.35 6.99
C CYS A 27 -3.61 -5.19 7.93
N THR A 28 -4.90 -4.88 8.06
CA THR A 28 -5.38 -4.02 9.15
C THR A 28 -5.25 -4.74 10.48
N LYS A 29 -5.31 -3.98 11.57
CA LYS A 29 -5.50 -4.56 12.90
C LYS A 29 -6.81 -5.36 12.95
N LEU A 30 -6.83 -6.40 13.78
CA LEU A 30 -8.04 -7.16 14.07
C LEU A 30 -9.11 -6.24 14.67
N ALA A 31 -10.30 -6.26 14.08
CA ALA A 31 -11.46 -5.56 14.60
C ALA A 31 -12.09 -6.34 15.76
N SER A 32 -13.00 -5.69 16.50
CA SER A 32 -13.67 -6.28 17.66
C SER A 32 -14.57 -7.48 17.32
N ASP A 33 -14.94 -7.64 16.05
CA ASP A 33 -15.74 -8.74 15.52
C ASP A 33 -14.87 -9.87 14.91
N ASN A 34 -13.56 -9.87 15.20
CA ASN A 34 -12.57 -10.80 14.66
C ASN A 34 -12.37 -10.74 13.14
N THR A 35 -12.74 -9.63 12.50
CA THR A 35 -12.47 -9.42 11.06
C THR A 35 -11.24 -8.53 10.82
N TYR A 36 -10.66 -8.63 9.63
CA TYR A 36 -9.57 -7.74 9.19
C TYR A 36 -9.50 -7.69 7.66
N GLU A 37 -8.93 -6.61 7.13
CA GLU A 37 -8.69 -6.44 5.70
C GLU A 37 -7.26 -6.84 5.34
N LYS A 38 -7.08 -7.44 4.16
CA LYS A 38 -5.79 -7.90 3.64
C LYS A 38 -5.68 -7.55 2.17
N SER A 39 -4.58 -6.92 1.79
CA SER A 39 -4.29 -6.62 0.38
C SER A 39 -2.78 -6.69 0.10
N ILE A 40 -2.47 -6.90 -1.17
CA ILE A 40 -1.10 -6.88 -1.73
C ILE A 40 -0.78 -5.49 -2.30
N ILE A 41 -1.81 -4.72 -2.68
CA ILE A 41 -1.69 -3.39 -3.26
C ILE A 41 -2.51 -2.43 -2.41
N TRP A 42 -1.85 -1.35 -1.96
CA TRP A 42 -2.46 -0.29 -1.17
C TRP A 42 -2.24 1.04 -1.87
N ILE A 43 -3.31 1.78 -2.12
CA ILE A 43 -3.24 3.16 -2.60
C ILE A 43 -3.39 4.05 -1.37
N VAL A 44 -2.39 4.88 -1.10
CA VAL A 44 -2.37 5.76 0.07
C VAL A 44 -2.10 7.18 -0.35
N ASP A 45 -2.77 8.11 0.31
CA ASP A 45 -2.44 9.53 0.22
C ASP A 45 -1.04 9.79 0.79
N GLU A 46 -0.23 10.60 0.11
CA GLU A 46 1.14 10.93 0.53
C GLU A 46 1.20 11.49 1.96
N GLY A 47 0.18 12.24 2.40
CA GLY A 47 0.13 12.83 3.74
C GLY A 47 -0.11 11.81 4.86
N THR A 48 -0.47 10.56 4.53
CA THR A 48 -0.91 9.54 5.51
C THR A 48 0.09 8.42 5.74
N GLY A 49 1.31 8.52 5.19
CA GLY A 49 2.30 7.44 5.20
C GLY A 49 2.59 6.82 6.58
N GLU A 50 2.71 7.64 7.63
CA GLU A 50 2.94 7.16 8.99
C GLU A 50 1.70 6.45 9.59
N ALA A 51 0.52 7.03 9.40
CA ALA A 51 -0.74 6.43 9.83
C ALA A 51 -0.98 5.09 9.13
N PHE A 52 -0.64 5.00 7.84
CA PHE A 52 -0.68 3.76 7.08
C PHE A 52 0.26 2.70 7.68
N GLN A 53 1.53 3.03 7.92
CA GLN A 53 2.51 2.10 8.50
C GLN A 53 2.06 1.59 9.88
N LYS A 54 1.47 2.47 10.70
CA LYS A 54 0.98 2.14 12.04
C LYS A 54 -0.24 1.23 12.03
N ASN A 55 -1.16 1.42 11.08
CA ASN A 55 -2.46 0.73 11.08
C ASN A 55 -2.51 -0.46 10.12
N ILE A 56 -1.69 -0.45 9.06
CA ILE A 56 -1.69 -1.41 7.96
C ILE A 56 -0.25 -1.87 7.69
N ASN A 57 0.09 -3.03 8.23
CA ASN A 57 1.46 -3.57 8.14
C ASN A 57 1.46 -5.10 8.05
N LYS A 58 2.66 -5.65 7.89
CA LYS A 58 2.87 -7.10 7.73
C LYS A 58 2.69 -7.84 9.05
N GLU A 59 3.11 -7.23 10.15
CA GLU A 59 3.01 -7.79 11.51
C GLU A 59 1.56 -8.07 11.90
N ASN A 60 0.63 -7.16 11.56
CA ASN A 60 -0.80 -7.40 11.75
C ASN A 60 -1.26 -8.68 11.05
N CYS A 61 -0.73 -9.02 9.87
CA CYS A 61 -1.09 -10.27 9.20
C CYS A 61 -0.64 -11.49 10.01
N GLU A 62 0.56 -11.44 10.57
CA GLU A 62 1.14 -12.54 11.36
C GLU A 62 0.33 -12.74 12.64
N ILE A 63 0.06 -11.65 13.37
CA ILE A 63 -0.77 -11.67 14.59
C ILE A 63 -2.19 -12.16 14.32
N ASN A 64 -2.82 -11.73 13.22
CA ASN A 64 -4.20 -12.15 12.90
C ASN A 64 -4.24 -13.63 12.49
N GLU A 65 -3.24 -14.10 11.73
CA GLU A 65 -3.12 -15.51 11.30
C GLU A 65 -2.84 -16.46 12.50
N GLU A 66 -2.22 -15.98 13.60
CA GLU A 66 -2.02 -16.76 14.84
C GLU A 66 -3.27 -16.82 15.76
N LYS A 67 -4.23 -15.91 15.58
CA LYS A 67 -5.42 -15.77 16.45
C LYS A 67 -6.67 -16.47 15.92
N LEU A 68 -6.62 -16.99 14.69
CA LEU A 68 -7.70 -17.70 13.99
C LEU A 68 -7.36 -19.19 13.88
#